data_AF-A0A258CT31-F1
#
_entry.id   AF-A0A258CT31-F1
#
_cell.length_a   1.000
_cell.length_b   1.000
_cell.length_c   1.000
_cell.angle_alpha   90.00
_cell.angle_beta   90.00
_cell.angle_gamma   90.00
#
_symmetry.space_group_name_H-M   'P 1'
#
loop_
_entity.id
_entity.type
_entity.pdbx_description
1 polymer ?
#
loop_
_entity_poly.entity_id
_entity_poly.type
_entity_poly.pdbx_seq_one_letter_code
_entity_poly.pdbx_strand_id
1 'polypeptide(L)'
;MRALLAVFRPRDRRSGLSDRHAARRKGAARTRPGRRVTPVRRLGLAIVLVVFVIDQALKLWLLFGLRLAETGPFAVMPFMDIVLAWNRGISYGLFQQHSDIGRWGLVVISIAAAIWLGRWMWREPRPLTVASLALIVGGALGNGLDRAVYGAVVDFVHLHWGSFSWYIFNVADAAIVVGVVGLLYESFRPAADNAA
;
A
#
# COMPACT_ATOMS: atom_id res chain seq x y z
N MET A 1 32.85 -61.93 -6.49
CA MET A 1 31.55 -62.47 -6.96
C MET A 1 31.18 -63.65 -6.08
N ARG A 2 30.13 -63.55 -5.23
CA ARG A 2 29.57 -64.58 -4.32
C ARG A 2 30.54 -65.07 -3.20
N ALA A 3 30.28 -65.15 -1.89
CA ALA A 3 29.11 -65.22 -0.98
C ALA A 3 28.88 -66.61 -0.33
N LEU A 4 28.58 -66.59 0.99
CA LEU A 4 28.12 -67.67 1.92
C LEU A 4 29.18 -68.74 2.33
N LEU A 5 29.14 -69.41 3.51
CA LEU A 5 28.24 -69.36 4.70
C LEU A 5 28.97 -69.74 6.05
N ALA A 6 28.60 -69.05 7.14
CA ALA A 6 28.40 -69.44 8.56
C ALA A 6 29.12 -70.62 9.29
N VAL A 7 29.42 -70.38 10.58
CA VAL A 7 29.26 -71.35 11.70
C VAL A 7 28.58 -70.66 12.91
N PHE A 8 27.68 -71.39 13.57
CA PHE A 8 26.84 -70.96 14.70
C PHE A 8 27.56 -70.88 16.06
N ARG A 9 27.03 -70.07 16.99
CA ARG A 9 27.14 -70.32 18.44
C ARG A 9 25.82 -69.92 19.17
N PRO A 10 25.22 -70.77 20.03
CA PRO A 10 23.87 -70.55 20.58
C PRO A 10 23.81 -70.10 22.06
N ARG A 11 22.61 -69.65 22.47
CA ARG A 11 22.11 -69.32 23.83
C ARG A 11 22.70 -68.04 24.49
N ASP A 12 21.97 -67.32 25.36
CA ASP A 12 20.72 -67.70 26.07
C ASP A 12 19.67 -66.57 26.24
N ARG A 13 18.51 -66.93 26.79
CA ARG A 13 17.31 -66.11 27.05
C ARG A 13 17.46 -65.20 28.28
N ARG A 14 16.89 -63.97 28.24
CA ARG A 14 15.68 -63.55 28.99
C ARG A 14 15.46 -62.03 29.04
N SER A 15 14.19 -61.66 29.25
CA SER A 15 13.67 -60.42 29.88
C SER A 15 14.19 -59.05 29.39
N GLY A 16 13.35 -58.35 28.62
CA GLY A 16 13.52 -56.94 28.25
C GLY A 16 12.30 -56.31 27.56
N LEU A 17 11.09 -56.78 27.88
CA LEU A 17 9.83 -56.26 27.33
C LEU A 17 9.27 -55.14 28.23
N SER A 18 9.92 -53.97 28.21
CA SER A 18 9.33 -52.68 28.56
C SER A 18 10.13 -51.53 27.93
N ASP A 19 9.58 -50.32 27.98
CA ASP A 19 10.33 -49.05 27.88
C ASP A 19 10.95 -48.64 26.52
N ARG A 20 10.32 -49.04 25.40
CA ARG A 20 10.57 -48.39 24.08
C ARG A 20 9.40 -47.60 23.48
N HIS A 21 8.26 -47.52 24.17
CA HIS A 21 7.11 -46.70 23.73
C HIS A 21 6.86 -45.45 24.61
N ALA A 22 7.73 -45.16 25.58
CA ALA A 22 7.66 -43.99 26.46
C ALA A 22 8.66 -42.87 26.10
N ALA A 23 9.28 -42.91 24.91
CA ALA A 23 10.02 -41.78 24.31
C ALA A 23 9.05 -40.68 23.81
N ARG A 24 8.23 -40.23 24.75
CA ARG A 24 7.31 -39.10 24.78
C ARG A 24 7.72 -37.99 23.82
N ARG A 25 6.86 -37.81 22.82
CA ARG A 25 6.59 -36.56 22.08
C ARG A 25 7.11 -35.31 22.83
N LYS A 26 8.37 -34.97 22.58
CA LYS A 26 8.95 -33.63 22.78
C LYS A 26 9.46 -33.12 21.44
N GLY A 27 8.60 -33.26 20.42
CA GLY A 27 8.63 -32.31 19.31
C GLY A 27 8.35 -30.95 19.92
N ALA A 28 9.42 -30.21 20.23
CA ALA A 28 9.31 -28.86 20.74
C ALA A 28 8.45 -28.10 19.73
N ALA A 29 7.28 -27.65 20.18
CA ALA A 29 6.49 -26.72 19.41
C ALA A 29 7.34 -25.45 19.30
N ARG A 30 8.13 -25.36 18.22
CA ARG A 30 8.71 -24.11 17.74
C ARG A 30 7.53 -23.22 17.44
N THR A 31 7.09 -22.50 18.47
CA THR A 31 6.18 -21.37 18.38
C THR A 31 6.79 -20.48 17.33
N ARG A 32 6.24 -20.54 16.10
CA ARG A 32 6.69 -19.69 14.99
C ARG A 32 6.60 -18.27 15.55
N PRO A 33 7.72 -17.55 15.73
CA PRO A 33 7.67 -16.26 16.39
C PRO A 33 6.68 -15.40 15.63
N GLY A 34 5.59 -15.01 16.29
CA GLY A 34 4.48 -14.29 15.66
C GLY A 34 5.08 -13.14 14.87
N ARG A 35 4.82 -13.11 13.55
CA ARG A 35 5.66 -12.44 12.55
C ARG A 35 5.64 -10.92 12.77
N ARG A 36 6.45 -10.43 13.71
CA ARG A 36 6.41 -9.05 14.22
C ARG A 36 6.58 -8.10 13.04
N VAL A 37 5.65 -7.15 12.93
CA VAL A 37 5.69 -6.13 11.88
C VAL A 37 6.91 -5.26 12.11
N THR A 38 7.84 -5.24 11.15
CA THR A 38 9.08 -4.46 11.24
C THR A 38 8.77 -2.97 11.38
N PRO A 39 9.66 -2.15 11.98
CA PRO A 39 9.45 -0.71 12.11
C PRO A 39 9.10 -0.05 10.77
N VAL A 40 9.80 -0.44 9.69
CA VAL A 40 9.56 0.06 8.33
C VAL A 40 8.16 -0.28 7.81
N ARG A 41 7.64 -1.49 8.06
CA ARG A 41 6.25 -1.84 7.70
C ARG A 41 5.22 -1.06 8.51
N ARG A 42 5.50 -0.76 9.79
CA ARG A 42 4.64 0.09 10.62
C ARG A 42 4.61 1.53 10.09
N LEU A 43 5.76 2.06 9.65
CA LEU A 43 5.85 3.35 8.97
C LEU A 43 5.01 3.37 7.69
N GLY A 44 5.16 2.38 6.81
CA GLY A 44 4.36 2.28 5.58
C GLY A 44 2.85 2.25 5.85
N LEU A 45 2.39 1.41 6.78
CA LEU A 45 0.98 1.35 7.17
C LEU A 45 0.48 2.69 7.77
N ALA A 46 1.29 3.35 8.59
CA ALA A 46 0.94 4.65 9.15
C ALA A 46 0.81 5.73 8.07
N ILE A 47 1.73 5.76 7.09
CA ILE A 47 1.67 6.70 5.96
C ILE A 47 0.42 6.45 5.09
N VAL A 48 0.12 5.19 4.74
CA VAL A 48 -1.12 4.85 4.01
C VAL A 48 -2.35 5.37 4.74
N LEU A 49 -2.44 5.09 6.06
CA LEU A 49 -3.57 5.52 6.88
C LEU A 49 -3.67 7.04 6.98
N VAL A 50 -2.57 7.74 7.23
CA VAL A 50 -2.54 9.20 7.38
C VAL A 50 -2.92 9.90 6.08
N VAL A 51 -2.36 9.49 4.93
CA VAL A 51 -2.74 10.07 3.62
C VAL A 51 -4.23 9.86 3.35
N PHE A 52 -4.72 8.62 3.51
CA PHE A 52 -6.11 8.27 3.27
C PHE A 52 -7.06 9.05 4.20
N VAL A 53 -6.76 9.13 5.50
CA VAL A 53 -7.59 9.84 6.48
C VAL A 53 -7.58 11.35 6.23
N ILE A 54 -6.43 11.96 5.92
CA ILE A 54 -6.36 13.41 5.66
C ILE A 54 -7.11 13.75 4.36
N ASP A 55 -6.91 13.00 3.29
CA ASP A 55 -7.60 13.20 2.01
C ASP A 55 -9.13 13.11 2.20
N GLN A 56 -9.62 12.03 2.80
CA GLN A 56 -11.04 11.82 3.01
C GLN A 56 -11.63 12.81 4.02
N ALA A 57 -10.93 13.15 5.10
CA ALA A 57 -11.41 14.15 6.07
C ALA A 57 -11.55 15.53 5.44
N LEU A 58 -10.59 15.97 4.60
CA LEU A 58 -10.69 17.23 3.89
C LEU A 58 -11.83 17.23 2.87
N LYS A 59 -11.98 16.16 2.07
CA LYS A 59 -13.07 16.04 1.10
C LYS A 59 -14.44 16.07 1.80
N LEU A 60 -14.63 15.29 2.86
CA LEU A 60 -15.87 15.28 3.65
C LEU A 60 -16.13 16.62 4.34
N TRP A 61 -15.09 17.29 4.86
CA TRP A 61 -15.23 18.61 5.46
C TRP A 61 -15.63 19.67 4.42
N LEU A 62 -15.02 19.69 3.23
CA LEU A 62 -15.40 20.62 2.16
C LEU A 62 -16.82 20.34 1.63
N LEU A 63 -17.19 19.07 1.42
CA LEU A 63 -18.52 18.68 0.93
C LEU A 63 -19.65 18.95 1.94
N PHE A 64 -19.46 18.62 3.22
CA PHE A 64 -20.54 18.55 4.21
C PHE A 64 -20.38 19.50 5.40
N GLY A 65 -19.14 19.82 5.79
CA GLY A 65 -18.86 20.75 6.88
C GLY A 65 -18.97 22.21 6.42
N LEU A 66 -18.21 22.56 5.39
CA LEU A 66 -18.24 23.88 4.75
C LEU A 66 -19.39 24.00 3.74
N ARG A 67 -19.84 22.89 3.14
CA ARG A 67 -20.84 22.85 2.06
C ARG A 67 -20.38 23.70 0.87
N LEU A 68 -19.18 23.43 0.37
CA LEU A 68 -18.48 24.22 -0.65
C LEU A 68 -19.27 24.41 -1.96
N ALA A 69 -20.18 23.47 -2.28
CA ALA A 69 -21.12 23.57 -3.40
C ALA A 69 -22.11 24.75 -3.27
N GLU A 70 -22.37 25.21 -2.04
CA GLU A 70 -23.31 26.28 -1.72
C GLU A 70 -22.61 27.59 -1.34
N THR A 71 -21.49 27.51 -0.61
CA THR A 71 -20.71 28.70 -0.22
C THR A 71 -19.89 29.29 -1.38
N GLY A 72 -19.63 28.49 -2.42
CA GLY A 72 -18.76 28.86 -3.53
C GLY A 72 -17.26 28.78 -3.18
N PRO A 73 -16.38 28.94 -4.20
CA PRO A 73 -14.94 28.88 -4.04
C PRO A 73 -14.39 30.05 -3.23
N PHE A 74 -13.24 29.86 -2.59
CA PHE A 74 -12.58 30.91 -1.80
C PHE A 74 -11.05 30.87 -1.95
N ALA A 75 -10.44 32.05 -1.97
CA ALA A 75 -8.99 32.20 -2.04
C ALA A 75 -8.32 31.92 -0.68
N VAL A 76 -7.22 31.17 -0.71
CA VAL A 76 -6.34 30.93 0.45
C VAL A 76 -5.03 31.70 0.31
N MET A 77 -4.53 31.85 -0.91
CA MET A 77 -3.37 32.67 -1.27
C MET A 77 -3.58 33.32 -2.64
N PRO A 78 -2.84 34.36 -3.05
CA PRO A 78 -2.99 35.01 -4.36
C PRO A 78 -2.76 34.13 -5.61
N PHE A 79 -2.35 32.88 -5.39
CA PHE A 79 -2.06 31.85 -6.40
C PHE A 79 -2.72 30.50 -6.07
N MET A 80 -3.57 30.44 -5.04
CA MET A 80 -4.20 29.20 -4.57
C MET A 80 -5.62 29.44 -4.05
N ASP A 81 -6.58 28.89 -4.80
CA ASP A 81 -7.99 28.85 -4.45
C ASP A 81 -8.40 27.45 -3.98
N ILE A 82 -9.40 27.40 -3.11
CA ILE A 82 -10.16 26.20 -2.78
C ILE A 82 -11.48 26.24 -3.54
N VAL A 83 -11.67 25.26 -4.40
CA VAL A 83 -12.79 25.13 -5.34
C VAL A 83 -13.46 23.77 -5.18
N LEU A 84 -14.60 23.53 -5.82
CA LEU A 84 -15.21 22.19 -5.91
C LEU A 84 -15.23 21.72 -7.36
N ALA A 85 -14.45 20.70 -7.68
CA ALA A 85 -14.44 20.04 -8.98
C ALA A 85 -14.73 18.55 -8.86
N TRP A 86 -15.61 18.03 -9.72
CA TRP A 86 -15.95 16.62 -9.79
C TRP A 86 -15.28 15.96 -10.99
N ASN A 87 -14.21 15.20 -10.74
CA ASN A 87 -13.43 14.58 -11.80
C ASN A 87 -13.89 13.14 -12.08
N ARG A 88 -14.52 12.93 -13.24
CA ARG A 88 -15.00 11.61 -13.70
C ARG A 88 -13.94 10.82 -14.48
N GLY A 89 -12.73 11.36 -14.63
CA GLY A 89 -11.61 10.72 -15.31
C GLY A 89 -10.45 10.43 -14.35
N ILE A 90 -9.24 10.69 -14.81
CA ILE A 90 -8.01 10.73 -14.01
C ILE A 90 -7.47 12.19 -13.94
N SER A 91 -6.29 12.40 -13.36
CA SER A 91 -5.65 13.72 -13.27
C SER A 91 -5.48 14.37 -14.66
N TYR A 92 -5.34 15.70 -14.69
CA TYR A 92 -5.43 16.54 -15.92
C TYR A 92 -6.75 16.40 -16.70
N GLY A 93 -7.79 15.78 -16.11
CA GLY A 93 -9.06 15.53 -16.77
C GLY A 93 -9.00 14.47 -17.88
N LEU A 94 -7.92 13.70 -17.99
CA LEU A 94 -7.78 12.64 -19.00
C LEU A 94 -8.76 11.49 -18.75
N PHE A 95 -9.12 10.75 -19.80
CA PHE A 95 -10.01 9.58 -19.74
C PHE A 95 -11.32 9.82 -18.96
N GLN A 96 -12.02 10.94 -19.22
CA GLN A 96 -13.34 11.19 -18.64
C GLN A 96 -14.29 10.03 -18.90
N GLN A 97 -14.97 9.56 -17.86
CA GLN A 97 -15.96 8.49 -17.95
C GLN A 97 -17.38 9.06 -17.91
N HIS A 98 -18.21 8.59 -18.82
CA HIS A 98 -19.63 8.96 -18.93
C HIS A 98 -20.57 7.76 -18.76
N SER A 99 -20.00 6.58 -18.45
CA SER A 99 -20.72 5.34 -18.18
C SER A 99 -20.22 4.69 -16.90
N ASP A 100 -21.08 3.93 -16.23
CA ASP A 100 -20.70 3.18 -15.02
C ASP A 100 -19.61 2.13 -15.31
N ILE A 101 -19.58 1.55 -16.52
CA ILE A 101 -18.51 0.63 -16.95
C ILE A 101 -17.15 1.33 -16.85
N GLY A 102 -17.06 2.57 -17.33
CA GLY A 102 -15.86 3.40 -17.23
C GLY A 102 -15.47 3.72 -15.79
N ARG A 103 -16.42 4.20 -14.99
CA ARG A 103 -16.26 4.46 -13.54
C ARG A 103 -15.69 3.24 -12.82
N TRP A 104 -16.33 2.08 -12.96
CA TRP A 104 -15.90 0.84 -12.30
C TRP A 104 -14.57 0.33 -12.84
N GLY A 105 -14.26 0.55 -14.12
CA GLY A 105 -12.91 0.31 -14.68
C GLY A 105 -11.83 1.08 -13.93
N LEU A 106 -12.03 2.38 -13.69
CA LEU A 106 -11.09 3.21 -12.91
C LEU A 106 -10.99 2.78 -11.43
N VAL A 107 -12.10 2.34 -10.82
CA VAL A 107 -12.09 1.77 -9.45
C VAL A 107 -11.26 0.48 -9.41
N VAL A 108 -11.48 -0.44 -10.36
CA VAL A 108 -10.72 -1.71 -10.45
C VAL A 108 -9.23 -1.45 -10.67
N ILE A 109 -8.85 -0.52 -11.53
CA ILE A 109 -7.45 -0.13 -11.76
C ILE A 109 -6.83 0.43 -10.47
N SER A 110 -7.56 1.29 -9.76
CA SER A 110 -7.09 1.90 -8.50
C SER A 110 -6.87 0.84 -7.41
N ILE A 111 -7.80 -0.11 -7.26
CA ILE A 111 -7.68 -1.25 -6.33
C ILE A 111 -6.53 -2.19 -6.73
N ALA A 112 -6.39 -2.51 -8.02
CA ALA A 112 -5.32 -3.36 -8.51
C ALA A 112 -3.93 -2.74 -8.27
N ALA A 113 -3.78 -1.44 -8.53
CA ALA A 113 -2.55 -0.69 -8.24
C ALA A 113 -2.26 -0.67 -6.73
N ALA A 114 -3.24 -0.34 -5.89
CA ALA A 114 -3.08 -0.33 -4.44
C ALA A 114 -2.68 -1.71 -3.87
N ILE A 115 -3.30 -2.79 -4.35
CA ILE A 115 -2.93 -4.16 -3.97
C ILE A 115 -1.51 -4.48 -4.42
N TRP A 116 -1.14 -4.21 -5.67
CA TRP A 116 0.18 -4.54 -6.22
C TRP A 116 1.31 -3.77 -5.51
N LEU A 117 1.17 -2.45 -5.40
CA LEU A 117 2.14 -1.59 -4.72
C LEU A 117 2.21 -1.88 -3.22
N GLY A 118 1.08 -2.14 -2.56
CA GLY A 118 1.05 -2.61 -1.17
C GLY A 118 1.78 -3.95 -0.98
N ARG A 119 1.69 -4.85 -1.97
CA ARG A 119 2.38 -6.14 -1.97
C ARG A 119 3.90 -6.02 -2.16
N TRP A 120 4.37 -4.98 -2.87
CA TRP A 120 5.77 -4.57 -2.98
C TRP A 120 6.24 -3.92 -1.68
N MET A 121 5.51 -2.91 -1.18
CA MET A 121 5.77 -2.21 0.10
C MET A 121 5.97 -3.18 1.26
N TRP A 122 5.19 -4.27 1.31
CA TRP A 122 5.32 -5.28 2.37
C TRP A 122 6.63 -6.08 2.35
N ARG A 123 7.32 -6.14 1.20
CA ARG A 123 8.59 -6.86 0.98
C ARG A 123 9.80 -5.95 1.07
N GLU A 124 9.64 -4.68 0.75
CA GLU A 124 10.72 -3.70 0.66
C GLU A 124 11.31 -3.37 2.04
N PRO A 125 12.64 -3.51 2.23
CA PRO A 125 13.30 -3.09 3.48
C PRO A 125 13.64 -1.59 3.54
N ARG A 126 13.77 -0.88 2.41
CA ARG A 126 14.26 0.51 2.39
C ARG A 126 13.19 1.51 2.86
N PRO A 127 13.46 2.35 3.88
CA PRO A 127 12.46 3.26 4.42
C PRO A 127 11.89 4.26 3.42
N LEU A 128 12.74 4.84 2.54
CA LEU A 128 12.27 5.80 1.53
C LEU A 128 11.36 5.12 0.51
N THR A 129 11.76 3.98 -0.06
CA THR A 129 10.91 3.23 -1.00
C THR A 129 9.58 2.81 -0.36
N VAL A 130 9.58 2.39 0.91
CA VAL A 130 8.33 2.08 1.63
C VAL A 130 7.46 3.32 1.85
N ALA A 131 8.04 4.47 2.22
CA ALA A 131 7.29 5.71 2.34
C ALA A 131 6.69 6.14 0.99
N SER A 132 7.46 6.10 -0.09
CA SER A 132 7.04 6.41 -1.45
C SER A 132 5.89 5.51 -1.93
N LEU A 133 5.99 4.19 -1.73
CA LEU A 133 4.91 3.26 -2.04
C LEU A 133 3.68 3.49 -1.17
N ALA A 134 3.85 3.81 0.11
CA ALA A 134 2.76 4.09 1.02
C ALA A 134 1.97 5.36 0.66
N LEU A 135 2.65 6.42 0.21
CA LEU A 135 2.00 7.63 -0.30
C LEU A 135 1.12 7.32 -1.52
N ILE A 136 1.64 6.57 -2.50
CA ILE A 136 0.90 6.19 -3.71
C ILE A 136 -0.30 5.29 -3.35
N VAL A 137 -0.11 4.31 -2.47
CA VAL A 137 -1.20 3.41 -2.02
C VAL A 137 -2.28 4.18 -1.27
N GLY A 138 -1.91 5.09 -0.36
CA GLY A 138 -2.87 5.93 0.37
C GLY A 138 -3.72 6.80 -0.57
N GLY A 139 -3.07 7.47 -1.52
CA GLY A 139 -3.77 8.30 -2.51
C GLY A 139 -4.66 7.48 -3.47
N ALA A 140 -4.16 6.34 -3.97
CA ALA A 140 -4.93 5.44 -4.83
C ALA A 140 -6.18 4.88 -4.13
N LEU A 141 -6.11 4.62 -2.82
CA LEU A 141 -7.25 4.19 -2.02
C LEU A 141 -8.27 5.32 -1.80
N GLY A 142 -7.84 6.55 -1.53
CA GLY A 142 -8.74 7.71 -1.36
C GLY A 142 -9.50 8.03 -2.65
N ASN A 143 -8.77 8.23 -3.74
CA ASN A 143 -9.36 8.48 -5.07
C ASN A 143 -10.14 7.27 -5.63
N GLY A 144 -9.81 6.05 -5.18
CA GLY A 144 -10.59 4.84 -5.51
C GLY A 144 -11.92 4.80 -4.76
N LEU A 145 -11.94 5.19 -3.48
CA LEU A 145 -13.14 5.27 -2.66
C LEU A 145 -14.12 6.33 -3.18
N ASP A 146 -13.63 7.53 -3.53
CA ASP A 146 -14.48 8.59 -4.10
C ASP A 146 -15.23 8.09 -5.35
N ARG A 147 -14.53 7.43 -6.28
CA ARG A 147 -15.15 6.86 -7.49
C ARG A 147 -16.12 5.73 -7.17
N ALA A 148 -15.87 4.94 -6.14
CA ALA A 148 -16.80 3.89 -5.69
C ALA A 148 -18.08 4.51 -5.10
N VAL A 149 -17.97 5.54 -4.27
CA VAL A 149 -19.10 6.18 -3.56
C VAL A 149 -19.83 7.20 -4.46
N TYR A 150 -19.14 8.25 -4.90
CA TYR A 150 -19.72 9.40 -5.60
C TYR A 150 -19.69 9.29 -7.13
N GLY A 151 -18.88 8.37 -7.69
CA GLY A 151 -18.72 8.20 -9.13
C GLY A 151 -17.79 9.20 -9.81
N ALA A 152 -17.21 10.11 -9.04
CA ALA A 152 -16.19 11.06 -9.43
C ALA A 152 -15.26 11.29 -8.23
N VAL A 153 -14.04 11.76 -8.48
CA VAL A 153 -13.13 12.24 -7.44
C VAL A 153 -13.47 13.69 -7.07
N VAL A 154 -13.32 14.02 -5.79
CA VAL A 154 -13.46 15.39 -5.28
C VAL A 154 -12.11 16.10 -5.39
N ASP A 155 -11.94 16.93 -6.40
CA ASP A 155 -10.75 17.76 -6.59
C ASP A 155 -11.04 19.19 -6.09
N PHE A 156 -10.10 19.81 -5.36
CA PHE A 156 -10.38 21.04 -4.62
C PHE A 156 -9.25 22.06 -4.50
N VAL A 157 -7.99 21.70 -4.74
CA VAL A 157 -6.86 22.64 -4.75
C VAL A 157 -6.66 23.16 -6.17
N HIS A 158 -6.83 24.45 -6.39
CA HIS A 158 -6.59 25.12 -7.67
C HIS A 158 -5.40 26.07 -7.54
N LEU A 159 -4.34 25.83 -8.31
CA LEU A 159 -3.18 26.71 -8.38
C LEU A 159 -3.20 27.53 -9.67
N HIS A 160 -2.91 28.82 -9.58
CA HIS A 160 -2.97 29.75 -10.72
C HIS A 160 -1.92 30.87 -10.61
N TRP A 161 -1.51 31.45 -11.74
CA TRP A 161 -0.60 32.60 -11.77
C TRP A 161 -0.83 33.46 -13.02
N GLY A 162 -1.40 34.66 -12.86
CA GLY A 162 -1.81 35.48 -14.00
C GLY A 162 -2.86 34.74 -14.85
N SER A 163 -2.59 34.54 -16.14
CA SER A 163 -3.44 33.73 -17.03
C SER A 163 -3.19 32.22 -16.96
N PHE A 164 -2.15 31.77 -16.23
CA PHE A 164 -1.85 30.36 -16.09
C PHE A 164 -2.76 29.70 -15.04
N SER A 165 -3.36 28.58 -15.40
CA SER A 165 -4.13 27.72 -14.51
C SER A 165 -3.51 26.33 -14.49
N TRP A 166 -3.15 25.84 -13.31
CA TRP A 166 -2.85 24.42 -13.11
C TRP A 166 -4.15 23.61 -13.17
N TYR A 167 -4.04 22.27 -13.23
CA TYR A 167 -5.21 21.41 -13.04
C TYR A 167 -5.64 21.45 -11.56
N ILE A 168 -6.92 21.25 -11.30
CA ILE A 168 -7.46 21.15 -9.94
C ILE A 168 -7.13 19.74 -9.42
N PHE A 169 -6.65 19.63 -8.19
CA PHE A 169 -6.21 18.35 -7.60
C PHE A 169 -6.61 18.23 -6.12
N ASN A 170 -6.21 17.14 -5.46
CA ASN A 170 -6.48 16.87 -4.06
C ASN A 170 -5.24 16.30 -3.33
N VAL A 171 -5.37 15.98 -2.05
CA VAL A 171 -4.25 15.46 -1.24
C VAL A 171 -3.81 14.07 -1.69
N ALA A 172 -4.72 13.20 -2.12
CA ALA A 172 -4.38 11.90 -2.71
C ALA A 172 -3.53 12.04 -3.99
N ASP A 173 -3.85 12.97 -4.89
CA ASP A 173 -3.06 13.27 -6.10
C ASP A 173 -1.66 13.79 -5.75
N ALA A 174 -1.57 14.73 -4.82
CA ALA A 174 -0.28 15.26 -4.34
C ALA A 174 0.58 14.16 -3.69
N ALA A 175 -0.03 13.26 -2.90
CA ALA A 175 0.67 12.12 -2.30
C ALA A 175 1.17 11.13 -3.37
N ILE A 176 0.38 10.83 -4.41
CA ILE A 176 0.80 10.00 -5.54
C ILE A 176 2.01 10.63 -6.24
N VAL A 177 1.97 11.92 -6.56
CA VAL A 177 3.09 12.62 -7.22
C VAL A 177 4.36 12.59 -6.37
N VAL A 178 4.28 12.94 -5.08
CA VAL A 178 5.44 12.92 -4.17
C VAL A 178 6.00 11.49 -4.02
N GLY A 179 5.13 10.48 -3.94
CA GLY A 179 5.55 9.09 -3.89
C GLY A 179 6.24 8.63 -5.18
N VAL A 180 5.74 9.01 -6.35
CA VAL A 180 6.39 8.70 -7.65
C VAL A 180 7.76 9.39 -7.73
N VAL A 181 7.87 10.67 -7.36
CA VAL A 181 9.16 11.39 -7.30
C VAL A 181 10.13 10.69 -6.34
N GLY A 182 9.67 10.24 -5.17
CA GLY A 182 10.47 9.50 -4.21
C GLY A 182 10.93 8.12 -4.70
N LEU A 183 10.15 7.44 -5.54
CA LEU A 183 10.60 6.21 -6.22
C LEU A 183 11.67 6.50 -7.28
N LEU A 184 11.42 7.49 -8.15
CA LEU A 184 12.35 7.87 -9.22
C LEU A 184 13.71 8.30 -8.64
N TYR A 185 13.70 9.14 -7.61
CA TYR A 185 14.91 9.60 -6.93
C TYR A 185 15.74 8.44 -6.36
N GLU A 186 15.09 7.44 -5.77
CA GLU A 186 15.75 6.24 -5.26
C GLU A 186 16.25 5.31 -6.39
N SER A 187 15.62 5.32 -7.57
CA SER A 187 16.11 4.61 -8.77
C SER A 187 17.35 5.25 -9.41
N PHE A 188 17.56 6.56 -9.24
CA PHE A 188 18.74 7.27 -9.75
C PHE A 188 19.89 7.34 -8.76
N ARG A 189 19.68 6.99 -7.49
CA ARG A 189 20.78 6.74 -6.57
C ARG A 189 21.50 5.48 -7.00
N PRO A 190 22.83 5.53 -7.20
CA PRO A 190 23.62 4.31 -7.21
C PRO A 190 23.26 3.51 -5.95
N ALA A 191 23.10 2.19 -6.09
CA ALA A 191 23.23 1.34 -4.91
C ALA A 191 24.56 1.72 -4.29
N ALA A 192 24.57 2.12 -3.01
CA ALA A 192 25.84 2.37 -2.34
C ALA A 192 26.62 1.07 -2.43
N ASP A 193 27.69 1.08 -3.24
CA ASP A 193 28.59 -0.06 -3.33
C ASP A 193 29.02 -0.36 -1.89
N ASN A 194 28.78 -1.60 -1.44
CA ASN A 194 29.34 -2.08 -0.19
C ASN A 194 30.84 -2.33 -0.44
N ALA A 195 31.57 -1.23 -0.62
CA ALA A 195 33.00 -1.16 -0.85
C ALA A 195 33.72 -1.05 0.51
N ALA A 196 33.64 -2.14 1.29
CA ALA A 196 34.56 -2.53 2.37
C ALA A 196 34.13 -3.89 2.93
#